data_AF-A0A6J4LXV6-F1
#
_entry.id   AF-A0A6J4LXV6-F1
#
_cell.length_a   1.000
_cell.length_b   1.000
_cell.length_c   1.000
_cell.angle_alpha   90.00
_cell.angle_beta   90.00
_cell.angle_gamma   90.00
#
_symmetry.space_group_name_H-M   'P 1'
#
loop_
_entity.id
_entity.type
_entity.pdbx_description
1 polymer ?
#
loop_
_entity_poly.entity_id
_entity_poly.type
_entity_poly.pdbx_seq_one_letter_code
_entity_poly.pdbx_strand_id
1 'polypeptide(L)' 'MTAKILEEIGTLAEQRLILPGYYTWEQFEAIESLMADSPGLRITYLDGWIEFMTVGE' A
#
# COMPACT_ATOMS: atom_id res chain seq x y z
N MET A 1 22.06 16.47 -10.74
CA MET A 1 21.96 15.26 -9.89
C MET A 1 20.49 14.82 -9.95
N THR A 2 20.13 14.11 -11.01
CA THR A 2 18.76 13.66 -11.28
C THR A 2 18.59 12.31 -10.60
N ALA A 3 17.59 12.18 -9.73
CA ALA A 3 17.24 10.93 -9.08
C ALA A 3 16.95 9.87 -10.16
N LYS A 4 17.67 8.74 -10.10
CA LYS A 4 17.32 7.51 -10.80
C LYS A 4 15.93 7.07 -10.29
N ILE A 5 14.87 7.43 -11.03
CA ILE A 5 13.49 6.98 -10.78
C ILE A 5 13.06 6.03 -11.89
N LEU A 6 13.94 5.12 -12.31
CA LEU A 6 13.55 4.11 -13.29
C LEU A 6 14.47 2.91 -13.24
N GLU A 7 14.11 1.91 -12.44
CA GLU A 7 14.40 0.49 -12.71
C GLU A 7 13.68 -0.34 -11.65
N GLU A 8 12.45 -0.72 -11.98
CA GLU A 8 11.64 -1.87 -11.50
C GLU A 8 10.16 -1.53 -11.76
N ILE A 9 9.84 -1.14 -13.00
CA ILE A 9 8.53 -1.50 -13.57
C ILE A 9 8.73 -2.90 -14.16
N GLY A 10 9.22 -3.83 -13.32
CA GLY A 10 9.20 -5.24 -13.61
C GLY A 10 7.75 -5.66 -13.50
N THR A 11 7.20 -6.15 -14.62
CA THR A 11 6.05 -7.07 -14.71
C THR A 11 5.03 -6.94 -13.59
N LEU A 12 3.86 -6.37 -13.89
CA LEU A 12 2.55 -6.52 -13.23
C LEU A 12 2.47 -7.71 -12.24
N ALA A 13 3.12 -7.57 -11.10
CA ALA A 13 3.28 -8.56 -10.05
C ALA A 13 3.05 -7.76 -8.79
N GLU A 14 1.97 -8.10 -8.12
CA GLU A 14 1.55 -7.68 -6.80
C GLU A 14 2.30 -6.44 -6.24
N GLN A 15 1.79 -5.22 -6.50
CA GLN A 15 2.39 -4.00 -5.99
C GLN A 15 2.25 -3.93 -4.47
N ARG A 16 3.39 -3.90 -3.78
CA ARG A 16 3.46 -3.66 -2.33
C ARG A 16 3.83 -2.22 -2.07
N LEU A 17 2.98 -1.49 -1.37
CA LEU A 17 3.21 -0.11 -0.98
C LEU A 17 3.19 -0.04 0.55
N ILE A 18 4.24 0.52 1.14
CA ILE A 18 4.31 0.73 2.59
C ILE A 18 4.19 2.23 2.80
N LEU A 19 3.20 2.64 3.59
CA LEU A 19 3.04 4.04 3.94
C LEU A 19 4.08 4.41 5.03
N PRO A 20 5.02 5.34 4.74
CA PRO A 20 5.96 5.80 5.76
C PRO A 20 5.27 6.73 6.75
N GLY A 21 5.23 6.33 8.02
CA GLY A 21 4.63 7.12 9.09
C GLY A 21 4.14 6.23 10.23
N TYR A 22 3.85 6.86 11.38
CA TYR A 22 3.12 6.22 12.47
C TYR A 22 1.64 6.52 12.30
N TYR A 23 0.88 5.55 11.84
CA TYR A 23 -0.56 5.63 11.72
C TYR A 23 -1.21 5.12 13.00
N THR A 24 -2.28 5.78 13.44
CA THR A 24 -3.12 5.26 14.49
C THR A 24 -4.10 4.22 13.93
N TRP A 25 -4.63 3.39 14.80
CA TRP A 25 -5.64 2.41 14.44
C TRP A 25 -6.87 3.05 13.74
N GLU A 26 -7.32 4.21 14.21
CA GLU A 26 -8.44 4.94 13.58
C GLU A 26 -8.14 5.38 12.14
N GLN A 27 -6.89 5.77 11.84
CA GLN A 27 -6.48 6.12 10.48
C GLN A 27 -6.46 4.88 9.58
N PHE A 28 -6.02 3.75 10.11
CA PHE A 28 -6.08 2.48 9.40
C PHE A 28 -7.52 2.09 9.05
N GLU A 29 -8.46 2.16 10.01
CA GLU A 29 -9.88 1.86 9.76
C GLU A 29 -10.48 2.78 8.70
N ALA A 30 -10.13 4.07 8.71
CA ALA A 30 -10.59 5.00 7.68
C ALA A 30 -10.08 4.63 6.28
N ILE A 31 -8.83 4.19 6.17
CA ILE A 31 -8.23 3.78 4.90
C ILE A 31 -8.79 2.41 4.45
N GLU A 32 -8.95 1.46 5.37
CA GLU A 32 -9.56 0.15 5.09
C GLU A 32 -10.99 0.31 4.56
N SER A 33 -11.81 1.14 5.23
CA SER A 33 -13.15 1.45 4.77
C SER A 33 -13.18 2.16 3.41
N LEU A 34 -12.22 3.05 3.13
CA LEU A 34 -12.08 3.70 1.83
C LEU A 34 -11.70 2.71 0.73
N MET A 35 -10.89 1.71 1.06
CA MET A 35 -10.37 0.72 0.12
C MET A 35 -11.24 -0.52 -0.04
N ALA A 36 -12.22 -0.72 0.83
CA ALA A 36 -13.21 -1.79 0.73
C ALA A 36 -13.96 -1.79 -0.61
N ASP A 37 -14.06 -0.63 -1.27
CA ASP A 37 -14.68 -0.48 -2.61
C ASP A 37 -13.73 -0.84 -3.77
N SER A 38 -12.43 -1.04 -3.50
CA SER A 38 -11.42 -1.39 -4.50
C SER A 38 -11.15 -2.90 -4.50
N PRO A 39 -11.78 -3.69 -5.40
CA PRO A 39 -11.47 -5.11 -5.52
C PRO A 39 -10.02 -5.31 -5.94
N GLY A 40 -9.33 -6.27 -5.32
CA GLY A 40 -7.93 -6.54 -5.59
C GLY A 40 -6.94 -5.71 -4.77
N LEU A 41 -7.39 -4.92 -3.80
CA LEU A 41 -6.49 -4.24 -2.86
C LEU A 41 -6.60 -4.83 -1.47
N ARG A 42 -5.46 -5.23 -0.90
CA ARG A 42 -5.36 -5.73 0.48
C ARG A 42 -4.54 -4.77 1.31
N ILE A 43 -5.06 -4.38 2.46
CA ILE A 43 -4.37 -3.52 3.42
C ILE A 43 -4.04 -4.31 4.69
N THR A 44 -2.93 -4.00 5.35
CA THR A 44 -2.49 -4.63 6.61
C THR A 44 -1.88 -3.57 7.54
N TYR A 45 -2.18 -3.68 8.83
CA TYR A 45 -1.61 -2.81 9.87
C TYR A 45 -0.66 -3.60 10.76
N LEU A 46 0.56 -3.09 10.93
CA LEU A 46 1.58 -3.68 11.79
C LEU A 46 2.39 -2.59 12.50
N ASP A 47 2.33 -2.54 13.83
CA ASP A 47 3.15 -1.63 14.66
C ASP A 47 3.05 -0.13 14.26
N GLY A 48 1.89 0.32 13.78
CA GLY A 48 1.72 1.69 13.28
C GLY A 48 2.09 1.89 11.81
N TRP A 49 2.59 0.85 11.15
CA TRP A 49 2.87 0.84 9.72
C TRP A 49 1.69 0.26 8.97
N ILE A 50 1.35 0.87 7.84
CA ILE A 50 0.31 0.38 6.95
C ILE A 50 0.97 -0.14 5.68
N GLU A 51 0.70 -1.40 5.37
CA GLU A 51 1.11 -2.08 4.14
C GLU A 51 -0.09 -2.28 3.22
N PHE A 52 0.09 -1.98 1.95
CA PHE A 52 -0.87 -2.21 0.87
C PHE A 52 -0.27 -3.24 -0.07
N MET A 53 -1.08 -4.19 -0.50
CA MET A 53 -0.76 -5.17 -1.51
C MET A 53 -1.86 -5.15 -2.54
N THR A 54 -1.56 -4.80 -3.77
CA THR A 54 -2.48 -5.03 -4.88
C THR A 54 -2.35 -6.50 -5.27
N VAL A 55 -3.44 -7.25 -5.25
CA VAL A 55 -3.53 -8.56 -5.87
C VAL A 55 -3.89 -8.28 -7.32
N GLY A 56 -2.93 -8.44 -8.23
CA GLY A 56 -3.21 -8.34 -9.67
C GLY A 56 -4.15 -9.47 -10.05
N GLU A 57 -5.38 -9.13 -10.44
CA GLU A 57 -6.33 -10.09 -11.01
C GLU A 57 -5.99 -10.41 -12.47
#